data_AF-A0A3D3PDE5-F1
#
_entry.id   AF-A0A3D3PDE5-F1
#
_cell.length_a   1.000
_cell.length_b   1.000
_cell.length_c   1.000
_cell.angle_alpha   90.00
_cell.angle_beta   90.00
_cell.angle_gamma   90.00
#
_symmetry.space_group_name_H-M   'P 1'
#
loop_
_entity.id
_entity.type
_entity.pdbx_description
1 polymer ?
#
loop_
_entity_poly.entity_id
_entity_poly.type
_entity_poly.pdbx_seq_one_letter_code
_entity_poly.pdbx_strand_id
1 'polypeptide(L)'
;MTTKEIRQAFLDFFDSKGHKIVSSAPIVVKNDPTLMFTNAGMNQFKDIFLGEAPVKYPRVADTQRCLRVSGKHNDLEEVGIDT
;
A
#
# COMPACT_ATOMS: atom_id res chain seq x y z
N MET A 1 -0.19 -12.14 -19.99
CA MET A 1 -0.64 -12.21 -18.58
C MET A 1 -1.76 -11.21 -18.36
N THR A 2 -2.82 -11.59 -17.66
CA THR A 2 -3.90 -10.69 -17.24
C THR A 2 -3.48 -9.85 -16.02
N THR A 3 -4.17 -8.75 -15.72
CA THR A 3 -3.91 -7.94 -14.51
C THR A 3 -3.97 -8.78 -13.23
N LYS A 4 -4.86 -9.78 -13.19
CA LYS A 4 -4.97 -10.71 -12.05
C LYS A 4 -3.74 -11.60 -11.96
N GLU A 5 -3.26 -12.13 -13.09
CA GLU A 5 -2.04 -12.95 -13.14
C GLU A 5 -0.79 -12.16 -12.77
N ILE A 6 -0.66 -10.90 -13.22
CA ILE A 6 0.48 -10.04 -12.85
C ILE A 6 0.49 -9.77 -11.34
N ARG A 7 -0.68 -9.44 -10.77
CA ARG A 7 -0.82 -9.25 -9.32
C ARG A 7 -0.43 -10.50 -8.56
N GLN A 8 -0.90 -11.66 -8.99
CA GLN A 8 -0.60 -12.92 -8.34
C GLN A 8 0.89 -13.25 -8.45
N ALA A 9 1.49 -13.10 -9.63
CA ALA A 9 2.91 -13.36 -9.84
C ALA A 9 3.82 -12.46 -8.97
N PHE A 10 3.44 -11.20 -8.74
CA PHE A 10 4.15 -10.31 -7.81
C PHE A 10 4.11 -10.87 -6.38
N LEU A 11 2.92 -11.24 -5.90
CA LEU A 11 2.75 -11.77 -4.55
C LEU A 11 3.48 -13.12 -4.40
N ASP A 12 3.34 -14.03 -5.36
CA ASP A 12 4.01 -15.33 -5.38
C ASP A 12 5.53 -15.19 -5.37
N PHE A 13 6.07 -14.21 -6.13
CA PHE A 13 7.50 -13.93 -6.10
C PHE A 13 7.95 -13.54 -4.70
N PHE A 14 7.28 -12.60 -4.03
CA PHE A 14 7.68 -12.15 -2.71
C PHE A 14 7.47 -13.22 -1.62
N ASP A 15 6.41 -14.02 -1.75
CA ASP A 15 6.16 -15.19 -0.90
C ASP A 15 7.29 -16.22 -1.05
N SER A 16 7.73 -16.51 -2.29
CA SER A 16 8.88 -17.39 -2.56
C SER A 16 10.21 -16.88 -1.98
N LYS A 17 10.29 -15.57 -1.68
CA LYS A 17 11.44 -14.93 -1.00
C LYS A 17 11.24 -14.83 0.51
N GLY A 18 10.19 -15.39 1.08
CA GLY A 18 9.90 -15.42 2.52
C GLY A 18 9.26 -14.14 3.05
N HIS A 19 8.57 -13.36 2.23
CA HIS A 19 7.75 -12.25 2.73
C HIS A 19 6.38 -12.76 3.14
N LYS A 20 5.85 -12.26 4.25
CA LYS A 20 4.47 -12.50 4.61
C LYS A 20 3.56 -11.70 3.67
N ILE A 21 2.74 -12.39 2.89
CA ILE A 21 1.68 -11.74 2.12
C ILE A 21 0.58 -11.26 3.07
N VAL A 22 0.26 -9.97 3.00
CA VAL A 22 -0.81 -9.35 3.79
C VAL A 22 -1.85 -8.70 2.90
N SER A 23 -3.07 -8.57 3.43
CA SER A 23 -4.18 -7.95 2.71
C SER A 23 -3.97 -6.45 2.58
N SER A 24 -4.53 -5.88 1.51
CA SER A 24 -4.65 -4.43 1.36
C SER A 24 -5.47 -3.85 2.51
N ALA A 25 -4.93 -2.82 3.14
CA ALA A 25 -5.63 -2.01 4.12
C ALA A 25 -6.83 -1.26 3.49
N PRO A 26 -7.82 -0.84 4.30
CA PRO A 26 -8.92 0.00 3.83
C PRO A 26 -8.42 1.29 3.16
N ILE A 27 -9.20 1.82 2.21
CA ILE A 27 -8.90 3.11 1.58
C ILE A 27 -9.02 4.26 2.58
N VAL A 28 -10.00 4.20 3.48
CA VAL A 28 -10.20 5.23 4.51
C VAL A 28 -9.41 4.85 5.76
N VAL A 29 -8.52 5.73 6.18
CA VAL A 29 -7.71 5.55 7.39
C VAL A 29 -8.44 6.21 8.55
N LYS A 30 -8.91 5.41 9.52
CA LYS A 30 -9.70 5.94 10.65
C LYS A 30 -8.83 6.47 11.80
N ASN A 31 -7.59 6.02 11.89
CA ASN A 31 -6.74 6.21 13.07
C ASN A 31 -5.56 7.15 12.81
N ASP A 32 -5.46 7.75 11.62
CA ASP A 32 -4.42 8.74 11.29
C ASP A 32 -5.07 10.03 10.78
N PRO A 33 -5.17 11.08 11.62
CA PRO A 33 -5.80 12.34 11.23
C PRO A 33 -5.00 13.11 10.16
N THR A 34 -3.74 12.72 9.90
CA THR A 34 -2.89 13.35 8.89
C THR A 34 -3.07 12.75 7.49
N LEU A 35 -3.78 11.61 7.40
CA LEU A 35 -3.95 10.86 6.17
C LEU A 35 -5.43 10.59 5.89
N MET A 36 -6.00 11.30 4.92
CA MET A 36 -7.42 11.14 4.56
C MET A 36 -7.70 9.81 3.86
N PHE A 37 -6.80 9.39 2.96
CA PHE A 37 -6.89 8.13 2.23
C PHE A 37 -5.55 7.42 2.17
N THR A 38 -5.57 6.09 2.16
CA THR A 38 -4.39 5.27 1.89
C THR A 38 -3.86 5.60 0.49
N ASN A 39 -2.67 6.20 0.43
CA ASN A 39 -2.05 6.68 -0.80
C ASN A 39 -0.82 5.85 -1.21
N ALA A 40 -0.36 4.95 -0.32
CA ALA A 40 0.74 4.03 -0.55
C ALA A 40 0.57 2.73 0.26
N GLY A 41 1.19 1.64 -0.20
CA GLY A 41 1.22 0.36 0.52
C GLY A 41 1.86 0.44 1.91
N MET A 42 2.77 1.39 2.13
CA MET A 42 3.48 1.53 3.39
C MET A 42 2.63 2.08 4.54
N ASN A 43 1.47 2.71 4.27
CA ASN A 43 0.73 3.46 5.30
C ASN A 43 0.30 2.58 6.48
N GLN A 44 -0.09 1.31 6.22
CA GLN A 44 -0.48 0.37 7.29
C GLN A 44 0.69 -0.13 8.16
N PHE A 45 1.92 0.21 7.80
CA PHE A 45 3.14 -0.16 8.54
C PHE A 45 3.88 1.05 9.11
N LYS A 46 3.29 2.26 9.04
CA LYS A 46 3.89 3.51 9.50
C LYS A 46 4.44 3.39 10.93
N ASP A 47 3.62 2.94 11.86
CA ASP A 47 3.99 2.82 13.28
C ASP A 47 5.12 1.79 13.49
N ILE A 48 5.17 0.74 12.64
CA ILE A 48 6.26 -0.24 12.67
C ILE A 48 7.58 0.41 12.20
N PHE A 49 7.54 1.22 11.13
CA PHE A 49 8.72 1.93 10.64
C PHE A 49 9.22 3.01 11.61
N LEU A 50 8.31 3.61 12.37
CA LEU A 50 8.63 4.60 13.41
C LEU A 50 9.11 3.96 14.73
N GLY A 51 8.99 2.63 14.86
CA GLY A 51 9.31 1.91 16.11
C GLY A 51 8.25 2.05 17.20
N GLU A 52 7.06 2.56 16.85
CA GLU A 52 5.91 2.75 17.73
C GLU A 52 5.07 1.48 17.89
N ALA A 53 5.22 0.52 16.96
CA ALA A 53 4.59 -0.80 17.01
C ALA A 53 5.61 -1.93 16.80
N PRO A 54 5.44 -3.10 17.44
CA PRO A 54 6.36 -4.22 17.28
C PRO A 54 6.29 -4.82 15.88
N VAL A 55 7.45 -5.19 15.34
CA VAL A 55 7.56 -5.91 14.06
C VAL A 55 7.03 -7.33 14.23
N LYS A 56 5.84 -7.62 13.70
CA LYS A 56 5.26 -8.98 13.72
C LYS A 56 5.89 -9.90 12.67
N TYR A 57 6.15 -9.36 11.48
CA TYR A 57 6.82 -10.06 10.40
C TYR A 57 7.94 -9.16 9.86
N PRO A 58 9.20 -9.62 9.81
CA PRO A 58 10.32 -8.78 9.39
C PRO A 58 10.29 -8.44 7.89
N ARG A 59 9.50 -9.18 7.11
CA ARG A 59 9.37 -9.01 5.66
C ARG A 59 7.91 -9.20 5.28
N VAL A 60 7.33 -8.23 4.58
CA VAL A 60 5.93 -8.24 4.14
C VAL A 60 5.84 -7.81 2.68
N ALA A 61 4.81 -8.29 1.98
CA ALA A 61 4.43 -7.79 0.67
C ALA A 61 2.90 -7.73 0.56
N ASP A 62 2.40 -6.74 -0.16
CA ASP A 62 0.97 -6.55 -0.43
C ASP A 62 0.75 -5.97 -1.82
N THR A 63 -0.51 -5.87 -2.22
CA THR A 63 -0.93 -5.02 -3.35
C THR A 63 -2.01 -4.06 -2.85
N GLN A 64 -1.61 -2.87 -2.43
CA GLN A 64 -2.50 -1.88 -1.83
C GLN A 64 -3.31 -1.11 -2.87
N ARG A 65 -4.63 -1.02 -2.66
CA ARG A 65 -5.47 -0.05 -3.38
C ARG A 65 -5.20 1.35 -2.83
N CYS A 66 -4.74 2.25 -3.69
CA CYS A 66 -4.35 3.61 -3.30
C CYS A 66 -5.28 4.65 -3.96
N LEU A 67 -5.50 5.77 -3.27
CA LEU A 67 -6.16 6.94 -3.81
C LEU A 67 -5.30 8.18 -3.55
N ARG A 68 -4.96 8.92 -4.62
CA ARG A 68 -4.08 10.10 -4.59
C ARG A 68 -4.81 11.32 -5.12
N VAL A 69 -5.68 11.87 -4.29
CA VAL A 69 -6.57 13.00 -4.67
C VAL A 69 -6.52 14.15 -3.66
N SER A 70 -5.60 14.11 -2.70
CA SER A 70 -5.53 15.11 -1.63
C SER A 70 -4.19 15.07 -0.91
N GLY A 71 -3.86 16.17 -0.22
CA GLY A 71 -2.64 16.27 0.57
C GLY A 71 -1.38 16.27 -0.30
N LYS A 72 -0.28 15.71 0.24
CA LYS A 72 1.04 15.73 -0.41
C LYS A 72 1.11 14.95 -1.74
N HIS A 73 0.23 13.97 -1.94
CA HIS A 73 0.16 13.17 -3.16
C HIS A 73 -1.23 13.35 -3.78
N ASN A 74 -1.31 14.24 -4.78
CA ASN A 74 -2.55 14.62 -5.40
C ASN A 74 -2.38 14.64 -6.92
N ASP A 75 -2.90 13.62 -7.57
CA ASP A 75 -2.80 13.44 -9.02
C ASP A 75 -4.11 13.90 -9.71
N LEU A 76 -5.07 14.47 -8.96
CA LEU A 76 -6.43 14.73 -9.44
C LEU A 76 -6.48 15.64 -10.68
N GLU A 77 -5.63 16.67 -10.72
CA GLU A 77 -5.59 17.62 -11.83
C GLU A 77 -4.87 17.06 -13.07
N GLU A 78 -4.04 16.02 -12.92
CA GLU A 78 -3.22 15.43 -13.99
C GLU A 78 -3.94 14.28 -14.71
N VAL A 79 -4.90 13.61 -14.03
CA VAL A 79 -5.65 12.48 -14.59
C VAL A 79 -6.42 12.91 -15.84
N GLY A 80 -6.05 12.30 -16.98
CA GLY A 80 -6.68 12.55 -18.28
C GLY A 80 -6.00 13.65 -19.11
N ILE A 81 -4.93 14.27 -18.59
CA ILE A 81 -4.09 15.24 -19.31
C ILE A 81 -2.77 14.60 -19.78
N ASP A 82 -2.14 13.78 -18.94
CA ASP A 82 -0.87 13.13 -19.25
C ASP A 82 -0.97 12.13 -20.41
N THR A 83 -0.08 12.28 -21.41
CA THR A 83 0.09 11.41 -22.58
C THR A 83 1.41 10.66 -22.56
#